data_AF-A0A2D7LAA5-F1
#
_entry.id   AF-A0A2D7LAA5-F1
#
_cell.length_a   1.000
_cell.length_b   1.000
_cell.length_c   1.000
_cell.angle_alpha   90.00
_cell.angle_beta   90.00
_cell.angle_gamma   90.00
#
_symmetry.space_group_name_H-M   'P 1'
#
loop_
_entity.id
_entity.type
_entity.pdbx_description
1 polymer ?
#
loop_
_entity_poly.entity_id
_entity_poly.type
_entity_poly.pdbx_seq_one_letter_code
_entity_poly.pdbx_strand_id
1 'polypeptide(L)'
;MTRPMSVTDWIEIDGANEPDGAWTTMMARVAAFHHKHDFASVENNGHDMGYRVALTVEELGEFAAAITKGKPKEEAAEELADLLILILGHSLAMNIDLEAEFHRKMDR
;
A
#
# COMPACT_ATOMS: atom_id res chain seq x y z
N MET A 1 9.92 11.18 17.81
CA MET A 1 8.74 10.29 17.85
C MET A 1 9.00 9.17 16.88
N THR A 2 8.82 7.91 17.29
CA THR A 2 8.87 6.75 16.40
C THR A 2 7.73 6.87 15.39
N ARG A 3 8.02 6.64 14.11
CA ARG A 3 6.98 6.68 13.07
C ARG A 3 6.02 5.50 13.24
N PRO A 4 4.74 5.63 12.87
CA PRO A 4 3.78 4.53 12.92
C PRO A 4 4.18 3.43 11.92
N MET A 5 4.01 2.16 12.28
CA MET A 5 4.46 1.03 11.46
C MET A 5 3.35 -0.01 11.23
N SER A 6 2.43 -0.15 12.18
CA SER A 6 1.33 -1.13 12.13
C SER A 6 -0.01 -0.49 11.76
N VAL A 7 -0.98 -1.32 11.33
CA VAL A 7 -2.36 -0.86 11.05
C VAL A 7 -2.93 -0.09 12.24
N THR A 8 -2.74 -0.61 13.46
CA THR A 8 -3.24 0.01 14.70
C THR A 8 -2.63 1.40 14.93
N ASP A 9 -1.33 1.57 14.71
CA ASP A 9 -0.69 2.88 14.89
C ASP A 9 -1.22 3.92 13.89
N TRP A 10 -1.51 3.48 12.65
CA TRP A 10 -1.94 4.36 11.56
C TRP A 10 -3.41 4.77 11.66
N ILE A 11 -4.31 3.93 12.19
CA ILE A 11 -5.73 4.27 12.35
C ILE A 11 -5.98 5.27 13.49
N GLU A 12 -5.04 5.41 14.43
CA GLU A 12 -5.13 6.40 15.51
C GLU A 12 -4.77 7.83 15.05
N ILE A 13 -4.21 7.98 13.84
CA ILE A 13 -3.82 9.27 13.30
C ILE A 13 -5.06 9.96 12.71
N ASP A 14 -5.53 10.98 13.42
CA ASP A 14 -6.65 11.80 13.01
C ASP A 14 -6.30 12.61 11.74
N GLY A 15 -7.18 12.61 10.72
CA GLY A 15 -7.00 13.42 9.50
C GLY A 15 -6.97 12.68 8.15
N ALA A 16 -7.17 11.36 8.09
CA ALA A 16 -7.07 10.57 6.85
C ALA A 16 -8.25 10.69 5.86
N ASN A 17 -9.11 11.71 5.99
CA ASN A 17 -10.37 11.77 5.24
C ASN A 17 -10.25 12.45 3.87
N GLU A 18 -9.25 13.31 3.66
CA GLU A 18 -9.09 14.05 2.41
C GLU A 18 -7.66 13.96 1.87
N PRO A 19 -7.46 13.83 0.54
CA PRO A 19 -6.13 13.87 -0.06
C PRO A 19 -5.45 15.25 0.15
N ASP A 20 -4.29 15.26 0.80
CA ASP A 20 -3.49 16.46 1.08
C ASP A 20 -2.07 16.40 0.47
N GLY A 21 -1.75 15.29 -0.21
CA GLY A 21 -0.44 15.02 -0.80
C GLY A 21 0.61 14.50 0.19
N ALA A 22 0.26 14.29 1.46
CA ALA A 22 1.19 13.79 2.47
C ALA A 22 1.26 12.25 2.47
N TRP A 23 2.47 11.73 2.70
CA TRP A 23 2.69 10.28 2.90
C TRP A 23 1.83 9.72 4.05
N THR A 24 1.71 10.47 5.13
CA THR A 24 0.91 10.11 6.30
C THR A 24 -0.54 9.84 5.94
N THR A 25 -1.12 10.66 5.06
CA THR A 25 -2.49 10.52 4.59
C THR A 25 -2.65 9.29 3.70
N MET A 26 -1.68 9.01 2.82
CA MET A 26 -1.69 7.80 2.00
C MET A 26 -1.65 6.54 2.88
N MET A 27 -0.72 6.48 3.84
CA MET A 27 -0.58 5.35 4.76
C MET A 27 -1.82 5.15 5.62
N ALA A 28 -2.37 6.23 6.19
CA ALA A 28 -3.57 6.14 7.02
C ALA A 28 -4.79 5.65 6.24
N ARG A 29 -4.96 6.05 4.97
CA ARG A 29 -6.03 5.55 4.10
C ARG A 29 -5.88 4.05 3.79
N VAL A 30 -4.67 3.59 3.50
CA VAL A 30 -4.41 2.14 3.27
C VAL A 30 -4.60 1.34 4.56
N ALA A 31 -4.16 1.85 5.70
CA ALA A 31 -4.37 1.20 7.00
C ALA A 31 -5.85 1.11 7.37
N ALA A 32 -6.63 2.18 7.15
CA ALA A 32 -8.08 2.17 7.34
C ALA A 32 -8.77 1.15 6.43
N PHE A 33 -8.31 0.99 5.19
CA PHE A 33 -8.80 -0.05 4.29
C PHE A 33 -8.49 -1.45 4.83
N HIS A 34 -7.26 -1.72 5.27
CA HIS A 34 -6.88 -2.99 5.88
C HIS A 34 -7.69 -3.31 7.14
N HIS A 35 -7.96 -2.31 7.97
CA HIS A 35 -8.75 -2.45 9.19
C HIS A 35 -10.22 -2.75 8.86
N LYS A 36 -10.82 -1.99 7.94
CA LYS A 36 -12.22 -2.16 7.50
C LYS A 36 -12.49 -3.57 6.95
N HIS A 37 -11.52 -4.15 6.25
CA HIS A 37 -11.64 -5.49 5.66
C HIS A 37 -11.02 -6.59 6.54
N ASP A 38 -10.54 -6.24 7.74
CA ASP A 38 -9.97 -7.17 8.71
C ASP A 38 -8.89 -8.08 8.11
N PHE A 39 -8.00 -7.54 7.28
CA PHE A 39 -6.99 -8.34 6.58
C PHE A 39 -5.94 -8.97 7.50
N ALA A 40 -5.79 -8.45 8.71
CA ALA A 40 -4.83 -8.98 9.69
C ALA A 40 -5.34 -10.22 10.44
N SER A 41 -6.64 -10.53 10.36
CA SER A 41 -7.18 -11.68 11.09
C SER A 41 -6.73 -13.00 10.50
N VAL A 42 -6.70 -14.02 11.37
CA VAL A 42 -6.34 -15.39 10.98
C VAL A 42 -7.33 -15.96 9.94
N GLU A 43 -8.59 -15.52 9.98
CA GLU A 43 -9.63 -15.96 9.05
C GLU A 43 -9.41 -15.40 7.64
N ASN A 44 -9.09 -14.11 7.52
CA ASN A 44 -8.90 -13.46 6.21
C ASN A 44 -7.48 -13.65 5.66
N ASN A 45 -6.48 -13.84 6.52
CA ASN A 45 -5.08 -14.12 6.19
C ASN A 45 -4.47 -13.14 5.15
N GLY A 46 -4.99 -11.93 5.05
CA GLY A 46 -4.60 -10.93 4.04
C GLY A 46 -3.23 -10.28 4.30
N HIS A 47 -2.62 -10.56 5.45
CA HIS A 47 -1.24 -10.15 5.79
C HIS A 47 -0.21 -11.26 5.52
N ASP A 48 -0.62 -12.45 5.04
CA ASP A 48 0.33 -13.45 4.57
C ASP A 48 1.15 -12.92 3.39
N MET A 49 2.47 -12.91 3.53
CA MET A 49 3.35 -12.28 2.54
C MET A 49 3.36 -13.04 1.21
N GLY A 50 3.12 -14.35 1.20
CA GLY A 50 2.98 -15.12 -0.05
C GLY A 50 1.76 -14.67 -0.83
N TYR A 51 0.62 -14.54 -0.15
CA TYR A 51 -0.62 -14.03 -0.72
C TYR A 51 -0.49 -12.59 -1.22
N ARG A 52 0.10 -11.69 -0.43
CA ARG A 52 0.29 -10.28 -0.83
C ARG A 52 1.19 -10.12 -2.06
N VAL A 53 2.28 -10.89 -2.12
CA VAL A 53 3.16 -10.90 -3.29
C VAL A 53 2.41 -11.44 -4.51
N ALA A 54 1.58 -12.47 -4.36
CA ALA A 54 0.77 -12.99 -5.46
C ALA A 54 -0.19 -11.93 -6.03
N LEU A 55 -0.92 -11.20 -5.17
CA LEU A 55 -1.76 -10.07 -5.59
C LEU A 55 -0.96 -8.99 -6.33
N THR A 56 0.26 -8.70 -5.85
CA THR A 56 1.13 -7.70 -6.51
C THR A 56 1.57 -8.14 -7.90
N VAL A 57 1.80 -9.44 -8.10
CA VAL A 57 2.12 -9.99 -9.43
C VAL A 57 0.91 -9.91 -10.36
N GLU A 58 -0.30 -10.10 -9.84
CA GLU A 58 -1.55 -9.93 -10.58
C GLU A 58 -1.70 -8.50 -11.10
N GLU A 59 -1.66 -7.50 -10.21
CA GLU A 59 -1.75 -6.07 -10.58
C GLU A 59 -0.59 -5.62 -11.49
N LEU A 60 0.60 -6.18 -11.29
CA LEU A 60 1.74 -5.92 -12.19
C LEU A 60 1.45 -6.44 -13.60
N GLY A 61 0.75 -7.57 -13.72
CA GLY A 61 0.28 -8.11 -14.98
C GLY A 61 -0.74 -7.21 -15.66
N GLU A 62 -1.69 -6.67 -14.89
CA GLU A 62 -2.70 -5.73 -15.39
C GLU A 62 -2.05 -4.42 -15.87
N PHE A 63 -1.16 -3.83 -15.08
CA PHE A 63 -0.35 -2.68 -15.48
C PHE A 63 0.46 -2.94 -16.74
N ALA A 64 1.16 -4.08 -16.81
CA ALA A 64 1.94 -4.46 -18.00
C ALA A 64 1.05 -4.63 -19.24
N ALA A 65 -0.16 -5.19 -19.07
CA ALA A 65 -1.14 -5.31 -20.14
C ALA A 65 -1.65 -3.94 -20.60
N ALA A 66 -1.91 -3.01 -19.68
CA ALA A 66 -2.34 -1.64 -20.01
C ALA A 66 -1.29 -0.93 -20.89
N ILE A 67 -0.01 -1.02 -20.51
CA ILE A 67 1.10 -0.43 -21.29
C ILE A 67 1.27 -1.11 -22.65
N THR A 68 1.40 -2.44 -22.67
CA THR A 68 1.76 -3.18 -23.90
C THR A 68 0.64 -3.19 -24.95
N LYS A 69 -0.62 -3.08 -24.51
CA LYS A 69 -1.79 -3.00 -25.39
C LYS A 69 -2.14 -1.57 -25.80
N GLY A 70 -1.36 -0.57 -25.36
CA GLY A 70 -1.60 0.83 -25.69
C GLY A 70 -2.95 1.33 -25.17
N LYS A 71 -3.35 0.90 -23.97
CA LYS A 71 -4.58 1.36 -23.32
C LYS A 71 -4.51 2.87 -22.99
N PRO A 72 -5.65 3.52 -22.70
CA PRO A 72 -5.66 4.90 -22.24
C PRO A 72 -4.72 5.10 -21.04
N LYS A 73 -4.14 6.29 -20.93
CA LYS A 73 -3.21 6.62 -19.86
C LYS A 73 -3.86 6.49 -18.49
N GLU A 74 -5.15 6.77 -18.41
CA GLU A 74 -5.96 6.70 -17.21
C GLU A 74 -6.01 5.27 -16.67
N GLU A 75 -6.23 4.26 -17.53
CA GLU A 75 -6.20 2.83 -17.16
C GLU A 75 -4.81 2.47 -16.61
N ALA A 76 -3.73 2.80 -17.32
CA ALA A 76 -2.37 2.53 -16.83
C ALA A 76 -2.02 3.26 -15.51
N ALA A 77 -2.63 4.42 -15.26
CA ALA A 77 -2.44 5.18 -14.02
C ALA A 77 -3.18 4.56 -12.84
N GLU A 78 -4.37 3.98 -13.08
CA GLU A 78 -5.13 3.21 -12.08
C GLU A 78 -4.34 1.98 -11.64
N GLU A 79 -3.89 1.13 -12.58
CA GLU A 79 -3.10 -0.06 -12.27
C GLU A 79 -1.80 0.27 -11.52
N LEU A 80 -1.15 1.38 -11.87
CA LEU A 80 0.05 1.84 -11.19
C LEU A 80 -0.25 2.33 -9.75
N ALA A 81 -1.44 2.90 -9.52
CA ALA A 81 -1.89 3.28 -8.19
C ALA A 81 -2.20 2.04 -7.35
N ASP A 82 -2.77 0.98 -7.94
CA ASP A 82 -3.04 -0.28 -7.26
C ASP A 82 -1.75 -0.97 -6.80
N LEU A 83 -0.71 -0.96 -7.65
CA LEU A 83 0.64 -1.39 -7.26
C LEU A 83 1.17 -0.61 -6.06
N LEU A 84 1.01 0.72 -6.04
CA LEU A 84 1.46 1.55 -4.92
C LEU A 84 0.68 1.20 -3.65
N ILE A 85 -0.64 1.05 -3.71
CA ILE A 85 -1.50 0.68 -2.58
C ILE A 85 -1.06 -0.67 -2.01
N LEU A 86 -0.80 -1.65 -2.87
CA LEU A 86 -0.29 -2.95 -2.44
C LEU A 86 1.05 -2.80 -1.73
N ILE A 87 2.03 -2.07 -2.29
CA ILE A 87 3.34 -1.77 -1.69
C ILE A 87 3.20 -1.16 -0.28
N LEU A 88 2.37 -0.14 -0.11
CA LEU A 88 2.09 0.46 1.20
C LEU A 88 1.45 -0.57 2.15
N GLY A 89 0.56 -1.41 1.65
CA GLY A 89 -0.02 -2.47 2.45
C GLY A 89 0.97 -3.57 2.85
N HIS A 90 2.04 -3.84 2.08
CA HIS A 90 3.12 -4.73 2.51
C HIS A 90 3.85 -4.16 3.71
N SER A 91 4.10 -2.85 3.75
CA SER A 91 4.81 -2.26 4.89
C SER A 91 4.01 -2.39 6.17
N LEU A 92 2.67 -2.32 6.09
CA LEU A 92 1.77 -2.61 7.20
C LEU A 92 1.85 -4.08 7.64
N ALA A 93 1.80 -5.02 6.70
CA ALA A 93 1.86 -6.45 6.99
C ALA A 93 3.23 -6.88 7.56
N MET A 94 4.31 -6.27 7.08
CA MET A 94 5.68 -6.52 7.54
C MET A 94 6.07 -5.73 8.78
N ASN A 95 5.24 -4.76 9.19
CA ASN A 95 5.51 -3.81 10.27
C ASN A 95 6.87 -3.10 10.08
N ILE A 96 7.05 -2.42 8.94
CA ILE A 96 8.27 -1.68 8.57
C ILE A 96 7.98 -0.21 8.27
N ASP A 97 8.95 0.66 8.55
CA ASP A 97 8.94 2.08 8.16
C ASP A 97 9.47 2.23 6.73
N LEU A 98 8.58 2.06 5.76
CA LEU A 98 8.92 2.06 4.34
C LEU A 98 9.44 3.42 3.84
N GLU A 99 8.92 4.54 4.37
CA GLU A 99 9.41 5.87 3.99
C GLU A 99 10.86 6.06 4.45
N ALA A 100 11.18 5.65 5.67
CA ALA A 100 12.55 5.73 6.16
C ALA A 100 13.49 4.80 5.39
N GLU A 101 13.05 3.59 5.04
CA GLU A 101 13.84 2.69 4.15
C GLU A 101 14.03 3.29 2.76
N PHE A 102 13.00 3.93 2.20
CA PHE A 102 13.07 4.62 0.91
C PHE A 102 14.15 5.70 0.94
N HIS A 103 14.11 6.63 1.91
CA HIS A 103 15.13 7.69 2.01
C HIS A 103 16.53 7.14 2.26
N ARG A 104 16.67 6.17 3.18
CA ARG A 104 17.95 5.47 3.39
C ARG A 104 18.51 4.86 2.11
N LYS A 105 17.64 4.35 1.24
CA LYS A 105 18.04 3.76 -0.04
C LYS A 105 18.44 4.80 -1.07
N MET A 106 17.75 5.93 -1.13
CA MET A 106 18.03 7.03 -2.06
C MET A 106 19.30 7.81 -1.71
N ASP A 107 19.65 7.88 -0.43
CA ASP A 107 20.87 8.56 0.05
C ASP A 107 22.15 7.72 -0.12
N ARG A 108 22.04 6.48 -0.59
CA ARG A 108 23.16 5.56 -0.85
C ARG A 108 23.55 5.51 -2.31
#